data_AF-G1QCB2-F1
#
_entry.id   AF-G1QCB2-F1
#
_cell.length_a   1.000
_cell.length_b   1.000
_cell.length_c   1.000
_cell.angle_alpha   90.00
_cell.angle_beta   90.00
_cell.angle_gamma   90.00
#
_symmetry.space_group_name_H-M   'P 1'
#
loop_
_entity.id
_entity.type
_entity.pdbx_description
1 polymer ?
#
loop_
_entity_poly.entity_id
_entity_poly.type
_entity_poly.pdbx_seq_one_letter_code
_entity_poly.pdbx_strand_id
1 'polypeptide(L)'
;WPIPAHSTPEPSEDVTRGERTMRWIGFLSLVALSECLVTIPLTKIKSMRESLRERDLLRDYLQRHPYSQAYKLLRKPRVTVQSLRNYLDLHYVGTIGIGTPPQKFKVIFDTGSADLWVPSIYCSSPACLTHKTFDPLRSSTFQSTNRPIKLEYLSSSMTGLLGYDNVRIRNLVCKSQAFGLSTTESGITLELGAFDGILGLAYPTVAFKHTTPVFDSLWKQGLLSENLFAFYLS
;
A
#
# COMPACT_ATOMS: atom_id res chain seq x y z
N TRP A 1 -82.69 -38.95 9.00
CA TRP A 1 -82.02 -37.72 8.55
C TRP A 1 -81.66 -36.90 9.77
N PRO A 2 -80.36 -36.75 10.07
CA PRO A 2 -79.68 -35.49 9.75
C PRO A 2 -78.34 -35.67 9.02
N ILE A 3 -77.83 -34.58 8.43
CA ILE A 3 -76.63 -34.48 7.58
C ILE A 3 -75.40 -34.19 8.46
N PRO A 4 -74.22 -34.81 8.23
CA PRO A 4 -72.98 -34.40 8.90
C PRO A 4 -72.30 -33.23 8.17
N ALA A 5 -71.77 -32.28 8.94
CA ALA A 5 -71.06 -31.11 8.46
C ALA A 5 -69.64 -31.47 7.95
N HIS A 6 -69.24 -30.86 6.84
CA HIS A 6 -67.86 -30.88 6.32
C HIS A 6 -66.97 -29.93 7.13
N SER A 7 -65.84 -30.42 7.63
CA SER A 7 -64.71 -29.59 8.08
C SER A 7 -63.72 -29.39 6.93
N THR A 8 -63.40 -28.14 6.64
CA THR A 8 -62.28 -27.74 5.77
C THR A 8 -60.98 -27.72 6.58
N PRO A 9 -59.83 -28.18 6.04
CA PRO A 9 -58.56 -28.12 6.75
C PRO A 9 -57.98 -26.70 6.71
N GLU A 10 -57.52 -26.20 7.86
CA GLU A 10 -56.73 -24.97 7.95
C GLU A 10 -55.33 -25.15 7.31
N PRO A 11 -54.76 -24.10 6.70
CA PRO A 11 -53.42 -24.17 6.14
C PRO A 11 -52.37 -24.17 7.26
N SER A 12 -51.43 -25.12 7.18
CA SER A 12 -50.35 -25.33 8.14
C SER A 12 -49.41 -24.11 8.26
N GLU A 13 -49.29 -23.55 9.47
CA GLU A 13 -48.39 -22.44 9.83
C GLU A 13 -46.89 -22.72 9.60
N ASP A 14 -46.52 -23.99 9.43
CA ASP A 14 -45.13 -24.47 9.44
C ASP A 14 -44.30 -23.98 8.23
N VAL A 15 -44.93 -23.81 7.07
CA VAL A 15 -44.24 -23.35 5.84
C VAL A 15 -43.73 -21.91 5.97
N THR A 16 -44.50 -21.04 6.64
CA THR A 16 -44.15 -19.62 6.78
C THR A 16 -43.00 -19.37 7.77
N ARG A 17 -42.81 -20.27 8.74
CA ARG A 17 -41.73 -20.21 9.72
C ARG A 17 -40.39 -20.61 9.12
N GLY A 18 -40.37 -21.62 8.24
CA GLY A 18 -39.17 -22.05 7.51
C GLY A 18 -38.59 -20.96 6.61
N GLU A 19 -39.44 -20.25 5.87
CA GLU A 19 -39.02 -19.19 4.94
C GLU A 19 -38.47 -17.94 5.64
N ARG A 20 -39.06 -17.54 6.77
CA ARG A 20 -38.51 -16.43 7.58
C ARG A 20 -37.14 -16.81 8.13
N THR A 21 -36.99 -18.00 8.68
CA THR A 21 -35.71 -18.46 9.27
C THR A 21 -34.60 -18.54 8.24
N MET A 22 -34.88 -19.05 7.03
CA MET A 22 -33.92 -19.06 5.92
C MET A 22 -33.52 -17.66 5.44
N ARG A 23 -34.46 -16.71 5.39
CA ARG A 23 -34.17 -15.30 5.04
C ARG A 23 -33.26 -14.63 6.06
N TRP A 24 -33.46 -14.87 7.36
CA TRP A 24 -32.60 -14.32 8.41
C TRP A 24 -31.20 -14.94 8.41
N ILE A 25 -31.08 -16.25 8.16
CA ILE A 25 -29.79 -16.93 8.02
C ILE A 25 -29.03 -16.41 6.79
N GLY A 26 -29.72 -16.19 5.66
CA GLY A 26 -29.13 -15.60 4.46
C GLY A 26 -28.63 -14.16 4.67
N PHE A 27 -29.40 -13.33 5.38
CA PHE A 27 -28.98 -11.97 5.74
C PHE A 27 -27.81 -11.95 6.73
N LEU A 28 -27.82 -12.80 7.76
CA LEU A 28 -26.71 -12.90 8.72
C LEU A 28 -25.42 -13.42 8.06
N SER A 29 -25.53 -14.33 7.09
CA SER A 29 -24.39 -14.79 6.28
C SER A 29 -23.79 -13.68 5.41
N LEU A 30 -24.61 -12.83 4.79
CA LEU A 30 -24.16 -11.66 4.01
C LEU A 30 -23.49 -10.58 4.89
N VAL A 31 -23.99 -10.37 6.11
CA VAL A 31 -23.37 -9.46 7.07
C VAL A 31 -22.03 -10.00 7.57
N ALA A 32 -21.92 -11.31 7.83
CA ALA A 32 -20.66 -11.94 8.23
C ALA A 32 -19.58 -11.91 7.13
N LEU A 33 -19.98 -12.02 5.85
CA LEU A 33 -19.05 -11.88 4.71
C LEU A 33 -18.51 -10.45 4.57
N SER A 34 -19.29 -9.43 4.97
CA SER A 34 -18.84 -8.02 4.97
C SER A 34 -17.73 -7.74 6.00
N GLU A 35 -17.59 -8.55 7.05
CA GLU A 35 -16.58 -8.31 8.09
C GLU A 35 -15.19 -8.86 7.74
N CYS A 36 -15.06 -9.61 6.63
CA CYS A 36 -13.80 -10.27 6.27
C CYS A 36 -12.95 -9.49 5.24
N LEU A 37 -13.51 -8.43 4.61
CA LEU A 37 -12.82 -7.67 3.58
C LEU A 37 -12.07 -6.45 4.16
N VAL A 38 -10.74 -6.47 4.08
CA VAL A 38 -9.92 -5.31 4.46
C VAL A 38 -9.78 -4.37 3.26
N THR A 39 -10.59 -3.30 3.27
CA THR A 39 -10.49 -2.23 2.25
C THR A 39 -9.62 -1.07 2.74
N ILE A 40 -8.59 -0.75 1.96
CA ILE A 40 -7.70 0.39 2.17
C ILE A 40 -8.10 1.48 1.15
N PRO A 41 -8.70 2.60 1.57
CA PRO A 41 -9.01 3.68 0.65
C PRO A 41 -7.73 4.31 0.13
N LEU A 42 -7.63 4.46 -1.19
CA LEU A 42 -6.56 5.20 -1.85
C LEU A 42 -7.05 6.61 -2.17
N THR A 43 -6.24 7.61 -1.85
CA THR A 43 -6.53 9.01 -2.18
C THR A 43 -5.80 9.38 -3.46
N LYS A 44 -6.54 9.93 -4.43
CA LYS A 44 -5.95 10.56 -5.61
C LYS A 44 -5.24 11.84 -5.19
N ILE A 45 -3.96 11.95 -5.52
CA ILE A 45 -3.11 13.12 -5.28
C ILE A 45 -2.67 13.73 -6.60
N LYS A 46 -2.12 14.94 -6.53
CA LYS A 46 -1.50 15.59 -7.68
C LYS A 46 -0.23 14.84 -8.11
N SER A 47 -0.06 14.65 -9.41
CA SER A 47 1.12 14.00 -9.98
C SER A 47 2.37 14.87 -9.87
N MET A 48 3.51 14.20 -9.96
CA MET A 48 4.76 14.85 -10.33
C MET A 48 4.63 15.62 -11.67
N ARG A 49 3.95 15.10 -12.69
CA ARG A 49 3.72 15.83 -13.95
C ARG A 49 2.98 17.15 -13.73
N GLU A 50 1.88 17.14 -12.99
CA GLU A 50 1.11 18.34 -12.66
C GLU A 50 1.96 19.31 -11.82
N SER A 51 2.71 18.80 -10.84
CA SER A 51 3.63 19.62 -10.03
C SER A 51 4.73 20.28 -10.87
N LEU A 52 5.30 19.55 -11.83
CA LEU A 52 6.28 20.08 -12.77
C LEU A 52 5.70 21.12 -13.73
N ARG A 53 4.45 20.92 -14.20
CA ARG A 53 3.75 21.88 -15.07
C ARG A 53 3.50 23.19 -14.34
N GLU A 54 3.01 23.14 -13.11
CA GLU A 54 2.71 24.36 -12.35
C GLU A 54 3.96 25.17 -11.97
N ARG A 55 5.13 24.52 -11.86
CA ARG A 55 6.41 25.19 -11.61
C ARG A 55 7.14 25.62 -12.89
N ASP A 56 6.55 25.38 -14.06
CA ASP A 56 7.18 25.56 -15.38
C ASP A 56 8.51 24.79 -15.56
N LEU A 57 8.68 23.69 -14.83
CA LEU A 57 9.89 22.85 -14.86
C LEU A 57 9.76 21.60 -15.74
N LEU A 58 8.55 21.32 -16.27
CA LEU A 58 8.30 20.06 -16.99
C LEU A 58 9.18 19.92 -18.24
N ARG A 59 9.34 20.98 -19.06
CA ARG A 59 10.13 20.91 -20.29
C ARG A 59 11.59 20.60 -19.99
N ASP A 60 12.20 21.38 -19.09
CA ASP A 60 13.57 21.20 -18.63
C ASP A 60 13.81 19.81 -18.05
N TYR A 61 12.88 19.32 -17.22
CA TYR A 61 12.97 17.99 -16.65
C TYR A 61 12.99 16.91 -17.74
N LEU A 62 12.06 16.97 -18.70
CA LEU A 62 11.95 15.98 -19.78
C LEU A 62 13.17 16.00 -20.72
N GLN A 63 13.84 17.15 -20.86
CA GLN A 63 15.08 17.29 -21.64
C GLN A 63 16.29 16.72 -20.92
N ARG A 64 16.41 16.95 -19.59
CA ARG A 64 17.51 16.40 -18.77
C ARG A 64 17.37 14.89 -18.50
N HIS A 65 16.15 14.35 -18.58
CA HIS A 65 15.85 12.94 -18.31
C HIS A 65 15.20 12.25 -19.52
N PRO A 66 15.93 12.09 -20.64
CA PRO A 66 15.36 11.57 -21.88
C PRO A 66 15.02 10.07 -21.85
N TYR A 67 15.66 9.29 -20.96
CA TYR A 67 15.56 7.84 -20.90
C TYR A 67 15.07 7.34 -19.53
N SER A 68 14.24 6.29 -19.49
CA SER A 68 13.90 5.60 -18.22
C SER A 68 15.09 4.78 -17.70
N GLN A 69 15.13 4.45 -16.40
CA GLN A 69 16.14 3.51 -15.89
C GLN A 69 16.08 2.14 -16.58
N ALA A 70 14.88 1.69 -16.99
CA ALA A 70 14.70 0.47 -17.77
C ALA A 70 15.51 0.50 -19.09
N TYR A 71 15.64 1.68 -19.74
CA TYR A 71 16.49 1.85 -20.91
C TYR A 71 17.98 1.59 -20.63
N LYS A 72 18.48 2.01 -19.45
CA LYS A 72 19.88 1.76 -19.05
C LYS A 72 20.14 0.27 -18.80
N LEU A 73 19.16 -0.44 -18.24
CA LEU A 73 19.27 -1.88 -17.94
C LEU A 73 19.11 -2.76 -19.19
N LEU A 74 18.29 -2.36 -20.15
CA LEU A 74 17.95 -3.14 -21.35
C LEU A 74 18.87 -2.89 -22.56
N ARG A 75 20.10 -2.42 -22.34
CA ARG A 75 21.05 -2.00 -23.39
C ARG A 75 21.40 -3.15 -24.37
N LYS A 76 20.48 -3.47 -25.29
CA LYS A 76 20.66 -4.36 -26.43
C LYS A 76 20.72 -3.49 -27.69
N PRO A 77 21.80 -3.57 -28.48
CA PRO A 77 22.11 -2.61 -29.56
C PRO A 77 21.17 -2.63 -30.77
N ARG A 78 19.99 -3.29 -30.72
CA ARG A 78 19.08 -3.48 -31.86
C ARG A 78 17.59 -3.38 -31.52
N VAL A 79 17.24 -2.79 -30.38
CA VAL A 79 15.83 -2.60 -29.99
C VAL A 79 15.55 -1.11 -29.87
N THR A 80 14.59 -0.61 -30.65
CA THR A 80 14.03 0.73 -30.44
C THR A 80 13.23 0.69 -29.14
N VAL A 81 13.74 1.36 -28.11
CA VAL A 81 13.08 1.41 -26.80
C VAL A 81 12.38 2.75 -26.67
N GLN A 82 11.05 2.72 -26.58
CA GLN A 82 10.27 3.90 -26.23
C GLN A 82 10.05 3.90 -24.71
N SER A 83 10.62 4.90 -24.04
CA SER A 83 10.44 5.06 -22.59
C SER A 83 9.02 5.48 -22.27
N LEU A 84 8.25 4.61 -21.61
CA LEU A 84 6.98 4.98 -21.00
C LEU A 84 7.25 5.81 -19.74
N ARG A 85 6.82 7.09 -19.76
CA ARG A 85 7.01 8.06 -18.66
C ARG A 85 5.76 8.25 -17.81
N ASN A 86 4.87 7.26 -17.80
CA ASN A 86 3.64 7.25 -17.00
C ASN A 86 3.93 7.25 -15.49
N TYR A 87 5.16 6.97 -15.06
CA TYR A 87 5.57 7.13 -13.66
C TYR A 87 5.43 8.57 -13.15
N LEU A 88 5.50 9.57 -14.04
CA LEU A 88 5.22 10.96 -13.69
C LEU A 88 3.75 11.17 -13.33
N ASP A 89 2.88 10.23 -13.72
CA ASP A 89 1.42 10.24 -13.57
C ASP A 89 0.98 9.21 -12.50
N LEU A 90 1.86 8.81 -11.59
CA LEU A 90 1.47 8.02 -10.42
C LEU A 90 0.71 8.92 -9.44
N HIS A 91 -0.53 8.54 -9.12
CA HIS A 91 -1.51 9.44 -8.53
C HIS A 91 -2.26 8.93 -7.30
N TYR A 92 -1.99 7.73 -6.77
CA TYR A 92 -2.75 7.18 -5.65
C TYR A 92 -1.86 6.83 -4.46
N VAL A 93 -2.27 7.26 -3.27
CA VAL A 93 -1.59 6.96 -2.00
C VAL A 93 -2.56 6.40 -0.97
N GLY A 94 -2.10 5.48 -0.15
CA GLY A 94 -2.80 5.07 1.07
C GLY A 94 -2.09 5.61 2.30
N THR A 95 -2.76 5.54 3.46
CA THR A 95 -2.17 5.95 4.75
C THR A 95 -1.79 4.73 5.57
N ILE A 96 -0.56 4.71 6.07
CA ILE A 96 -0.07 3.71 7.04
C ILE A 96 0.37 4.41 8.33
N GLY A 97 0.46 3.65 9.42
CA GLY A 97 1.09 4.06 10.66
C GLY A 97 2.33 3.21 10.93
N ILE A 98 3.40 3.79 11.45
CA ILE A 98 4.60 3.05 11.87
C ILE A 98 4.91 3.43 13.32
N GLY A 99 5.16 2.43 14.17
CA GLY A 99 5.55 2.65 15.56
C GLY A 99 4.45 2.59 16.60
N THR A 100 4.87 2.75 17.85
CA THR A 100 3.99 2.76 19.04
C THR A 100 4.30 3.99 19.91
N PRO A 101 3.44 5.03 19.94
CA PRO A 101 2.21 5.17 19.16
C PRO A 101 2.46 5.35 17.64
N PRO A 102 1.48 5.02 16.77
CA PRO A 102 1.68 5.08 15.33
C PRO A 102 1.92 6.50 14.79
N GLN A 103 3.01 6.68 14.04
CA GLN A 103 3.33 7.85 13.24
C GLN A 103 2.80 7.65 11.82
N LYS A 104 2.00 8.59 11.28
CA LYS A 104 1.23 8.38 10.05
C LYS A 104 1.95 8.89 8.80
N PHE A 105 2.01 8.07 7.75
CA PHE A 105 2.63 8.37 6.46
C PHE A 105 1.67 8.11 5.30
N LYS A 106 1.74 8.94 4.26
CA LYS A 106 1.12 8.68 2.95
C LYS A 106 2.12 7.91 2.11
N VAL A 107 1.74 6.73 1.63
CA VAL A 107 2.64 5.89 0.83
C VAL A 107 2.02 5.46 -0.48
N ILE A 108 2.85 5.30 -1.50
CA ILE A 108 2.48 4.59 -2.73
C ILE A 108 2.45 3.09 -2.41
N PHE A 109 1.36 2.42 -2.76
CA PHE A 109 1.28 0.96 -2.74
C PHE A 109 1.78 0.45 -4.09
N ASP A 110 3.02 0.00 -4.14
CA ASP A 110 3.78 -0.21 -5.38
C ASP A 110 3.98 -1.70 -5.67
N THR A 111 3.35 -2.20 -6.73
CA THR A 111 3.53 -3.59 -7.18
C THR A 111 4.84 -3.81 -7.95
N GLY A 112 5.59 -2.74 -8.26
CA GLY A 112 6.89 -2.79 -8.93
C GLY A 112 8.10 -2.89 -8.00
N SER A 113 7.91 -2.78 -6.68
CA SER A 113 8.97 -2.90 -5.66
C SER A 113 8.46 -3.70 -4.46
N ALA A 114 9.37 -4.21 -3.61
CA ALA A 114 9.01 -5.09 -2.49
C ALA A 114 9.25 -4.48 -1.10
N ASP A 115 10.01 -3.38 -1.02
CA ASP A 115 10.41 -2.79 0.25
C ASP A 115 9.44 -1.70 0.73
N LEU A 116 9.26 -1.63 2.06
CA LEU A 116 8.68 -0.47 2.72
C LEU A 116 9.79 0.48 3.13
N TRP A 117 9.64 1.77 2.88
CA TRP A 117 10.55 2.79 3.41
C TRP A 117 9.85 4.14 3.62
N VAL A 118 10.36 4.92 4.57
CA VAL A 118 9.92 6.30 4.86
C VAL A 118 11.14 7.18 5.24
N PRO A 119 11.04 8.52 5.09
CA PRO A 119 12.03 9.48 5.55
C PRO A 119 12.29 9.37 7.05
N SER A 120 13.54 9.44 7.47
CA SER A 120 13.93 9.54 8.87
C SER A 120 14.01 11.00 9.31
N ILE A 121 13.83 11.29 10.60
CA ILE A 121 14.16 12.61 11.16
C ILE A 121 15.64 12.98 10.97
N TYR A 122 16.50 12.00 10.70
CA TYR A 122 17.92 12.21 10.40
C TYR A 122 18.19 12.49 8.91
N CYS A 123 17.15 12.57 8.08
CA CYS A 123 17.31 12.92 6.68
C CYS A 123 17.56 14.42 6.49
N SER A 124 18.67 14.77 5.85
CA SER A 124 19.09 16.15 5.60
C SER A 124 18.80 16.64 4.17
N SER A 125 18.30 15.78 3.29
CA SER A 125 18.00 16.13 1.90
C SER A 125 16.78 17.07 1.80
N PRO A 126 16.73 17.95 0.77
CA PRO A 126 15.59 18.82 0.54
C PRO A 126 14.24 18.10 0.46
N ALA A 127 14.21 16.90 -0.14
CA ALA A 127 13.02 16.06 -0.20
C ALA A 127 12.40 15.79 1.18
N CYS A 128 13.23 15.60 2.21
CA CYS A 128 12.76 15.27 3.56
C CYS A 128 12.21 16.49 4.32
N LEU A 129 12.48 17.71 3.86
CA LEU A 129 11.98 18.94 4.50
C LEU A 129 10.48 19.17 4.26
N THR A 130 9.96 18.61 3.16
CA THR A 130 8.56 18.78 2.75
C THR A 130 7.68 17.57 3.05
N HIS A 131 8.28 16.48 3.54
CA HIS A 131 7.60 15.22 3.82
C HIS A 131 7.56 14.91 5.32
N LYS A 132 6.65 14.01 5.71
CA LYS A 132 6.67 13.50 7.07
C LYS A 132 7.87 12.59 7.27
N THR A 133 8.49 12.73 8.43
CA THR A 133 9.62 11.94 8.86
C THR A 133 9.25 11.04 10.03
N PHE A 134 9.84 9.84 10.05
CA PHE A 134 9.75 8.90 11.15
C PHE A 134 10.79 9.25 12.21
N ASP A 135 10.30 9.41 13.44
CA ASP A 135 11.10 9.64 14.64
C ASP A 135 11.24 8.31 15.42
N PRO A 136 12.41 7.65 15.36
CA PRO A 136 12.63 6.40 16.07
C PRO A 136 12.53 6.54 17.59
N LEU A 137 12.81 7.73 18.14
CA LEU A 137 12.79 7.99 19.58
C LEU A 137 11.37 8.09 20.13
N ARG A 138 10.38 8.26 19.25
CA ARG A 138 8.96 8.35 19.61
C ARG A 138 8.19 7.03 19.46
N SER A 139 8.89 5.93 19.18
CA SER A 139 8.28 4.60 19.10
C SER A 139 8.89 3.67 20.16
N SER A 140 8.05 3.16 21.06
CA SER A 140 8.49 2.19 22.08
C SER A 140 8.75 0.80 21.52
N THR A 141 8.38 0.53 20.27
CA THR A 141 8.53 -0.78 19.60
C THR A 141 9.58 -0.79 18.50
N PHE A 142 10.24 0.35 18.26
CA PHE A 142 11.27 0.46 17.25
C PHE A 142 12.53 -0.33 17.61
N GLN A 143 13.08 -1.03 16.63
CA GLN A 143 14.37 -1.71 16.74
C GLN A 143 15.26 -1.34 15.54
N SER A 144 16.39 -0.69 15.81
CA SER A 144 17.41 -0.43 14.80
C SER A 144 18.22 -1.69 14.52
N THR A 145 18.63 -1.89 13.26
CA THR A 145 19.62 -2.91 12.91
C THR A 145 20.99 -2.36 12.53
N ASN A 146 21.12 -1.02 12.44
CA ASN A 146 22.30 -0.32 11.91
C ASN A 146 22.78 -0.83 10.53
N ARG A 147 21.94 -1.60 9.82
CA ARG A 147 22.29 -2.15 8.51
C ARG A 147 22.03 -1.11 7.43
N PRO A 148 23.05 -0.66 6.69
CA PRO A 148 22.85 0.30 5.61
C PRO A 148 22.02 -0.32 4.50
N ILE A 149 21.17 0.51 3.90
CA ILE A 149 20.36 0.18 2.73
C ILE A 149 20.55 1.24 1.65
N LYS A 150 20.39 0.83 0.40
CA LYS A 150 20.38 1.72 -0.75
C LYS A 150 19.26 1.28 -1.68
N LEU A 151 18.46 2.23 -2.13
CA LEU A 151 17.44 2.06 -3.13
C LEU A 151 17.72 2.97 -4.31
N GLU A 152 17.55 2.43 -5.51
CA GLU A 152 17.52 3.21 -6.73
C GLU A 152 16.12 3.06 -7.32
N TYR A 153 15.39 4.18 -7.41
CA TYR A 153 14.03 4.21 -7.89
C TYR A 153 13.92 5.29 -8.95
N LEU A 154 13.81 4.90 -10.23
CA LEU A 154 13.52 5.78 -11.35
C LEU A 154 14.28 7.13 -11.33
N SER A 155 15.53 7.33 -11.70
CA SER A 155 16.19 8.66 -11.60
C SER A 155 16.32 9.27 -10.19
N SER A 156 15.69 8.71 -9.17
CA SER A 156 15.93 9.01 -7.76
C SER A 156 16.74 7.90 -7.09
N SER A 157 17.46 8.25 -6.04
CA SER A 157 18.13 7.29 -5.18
C SER A 157 18.02 7.71 -3.73
N MET A 158 17.97 6.71 -2.86
CA MET A 158 17.88 6.90 -1.42
C MET A 158 18.89 5.98 -0.73
N THR A 159 19.55 6.48 0.30
CA THR A 159 20.28 5.65 1.25
C THR A 159 19.75 5.85 2.65
N GLY A 160 19.94 4.83 3.49
CA GLY A 160 19.34 4.83 4.82
C GLY A 160 19.80 3.65 5.66
N LEU A 161 19.04 3.40 6.72
CA LEU A 161 19.23 2.26 7.61
C LEU A 161 18.00 1.37 7.62
N LEU A 162 18.19 0.07 7.78
CA LEU A 162 17.07 -0.84 8.04
C LEU A 162 16.68 -0.78 9.53
N GLY A 163 15.39 -0.68 9.80
CA GLY A 163 14.80 -0.86 11.12
C GLY A 163 13.62 -1.82 11.09
N TYR A 164 13.12 -2.14 12.27
CA TYR A 164 11.92 -2.92 12.49
C TYR A 164 10.97 -2.16 13.41
N ASP A 165 9.68 -2.19 13.09
CA ASP A 165 8.64 -1.67 13.97
C ASP A 165 7.28 -2.29 13.63
N ASN A 166 6.26 -1.98 14.41
CA ASN A 166 4.88 -2.31 14.09
C ASN A 166 4.37 -1.39 12.98
N VAL A 167 3.86 -1.99 11.91
CA VAL A 167 3.23 -1.27 10.79
C VAL A 167 1.73 -1.49 10.84
N ARG A 168 0.98 -0.38 10.92
CA ARG A 168 -0.47 -0.36 10.95
C ARG A 168 -1.05 0.04 9.61
N ILE A 169 -1.94 -0.79 9.08
CA ILE A 169 -2.72 -0.50 7.87
C ILE A 169 -4.18 -0.71 8.23
N ARG A 170 -4.93 0.38 8.41
CA ARG A 170 -6.31 0.34 8.93
C ARG A 170 -6.37 -0.41 10.29
N ASN A 171 -7.07 -1.54 10.33
CA ASN A 171 -7.20 -2.44 11.47
C ASN A 171 -6.09 -3.49 11.54
N LEU A 172 -5.32 -3.70 10.46
CA LEU A 172 -4.20 -4.64 10.45
C LEU A 172 -2.98 -4.04 11.16
N VAL A 173 -2.34 -4.85 12.00
CA VAL A 173 -1.08 -4.50 12.69
C VAL A 173 -0.05 -5.58 12.40
N CYS A 174 0.81 -5.33 11.42
CA CYS A 174 1.95 -6.17 11.11
C CYS A 174 3.05 -5.92 12.13
N LYS A 175 3.31 -6.88 13.01
CA LYS A 175 4.35 -6.74 14.04
C LYS A 175 5.74 -6.97 13.47
N SER A 176 6.73 -6.27 14.02
CA SER A 176 8.15 -6.45 13.68
C SER A 176 8.39 -6.47 12.16
N GLN A 177 7.82 -5.51 11.44
CA GLN A 177 7.98 -5.36 10.00
C GLN A 177 9.28 -4.62 9.70
N ALA A 178 10.08 -5.18 8.79
CA ALA A 178 11.27 -4.53 8.27
C ALA A 178 10.88 -3.32 7.40
N PHE A 179 11.57 -2.20 7.58
CA PHE A 179 11.43 -1.03 6.72
C PHE A 179 12.71 -0.21 6.65
N GLY A 180 12.84 0.57 5.58
CA GLY A 180 13.93 1.51 5.38
C GLY A 180 13.66 2.87 6.02
N LEU A 181 14.65 3.37 6.75
CA LEU A 181 14.70 4.74 7.26
C LEU A 181 15.66 5.53 6.37
N SER A 182 15.10 6.31 5.45
CA SER A 182 15.87 7.13 4.53
C SER A 182 16.60 8.26 5.28
N THR A 183 17.91 8.37 5.07
CA THR A 183 18.77 9.42 5.64
C THR A 183 19.30 10.37 4.57
N THR A 184 19.29 9.95 3.31
CA THR A 184 19.60 10.80 2.17
C THR A 184 18.70 10.44 1.01
N GLU A 185 18.18 11.47 0.36
CA GLU A 185 17.35 11.35 -0.83
C GLU A 185 17.89 12.26 -1.93
N SER A 186 17.81 11.77 -3.15
CA SER A 186 18.26 12.48 -4.33
C SER A 186 17.29 12.23 -5.48
N GLY A 187 17.16 13.22 -6.35
CA GLY A 187 16.34 13.14 -7.54
C GLY A 187 14.90 13.62 -7.31
N ILE A 188 14.31 14.09 -8.40
CA ILE A 188 13.10 14.93 -8.36
C ILE A 188 11.84 14.19 -7.91
N THR A 189 11.80 12.86 -8.07
CA THR A 189 10.61 12.06 -7.78
C THR A 189 10.24 12.16 -6.30
N LEU A 190 11.26 12.19 -5.45
CA LEU A 190 11.11 12.29 -4.00
C LEU A 190 10.90 13.74 -3.55
N GLU A 191 11.44 14.73 -4.28
CA GLU A 191 11.26 16.15 -3.96
C GLU A 191 9.90 16.72 -4.34
N LEU A 192 9.33 16.25 -5.46
CA LEU A 192 8.04 16.77 -5.99
C LEU A 192 6.86 15.81 -5.80
N GLY A 193 7.12 14.61 -5.27
CA GLY A 193 6.10 13.65 -4.91
C GLY A 193 5.18 14.24 -3.83
N ALA A 194 3.89 13.89 -3.89
CA ALA A 194 2.94 14.18 -2.80
C ALA A 194 2.69 12.93 -1.94
N PHE A 195 3.76 12.18 -1.66
CA PHE A 195 3.79 10.95 -0.87
C PHE A 195 5.03 10.94 0.00
N ASP A 196 4.91 10.44 1.23
CA ASP A 196 6.04 10.39 2.17
C ASP A 196 6.98 9.21 1.88
N GLY A 197 6.45 8.07 1.41
CA GLY A 197 7.28 6.89 1.14
C GLY A 197 6.62 5.86 0.22
N ILE A 198 7.19 4.67 0.15
CA ILE A 198 6.69 3.57 -0.69
C ILE A 198 6.48 2.33 0.18
N LEU A 199 5.37 1.64 -0.05
CA LEU A 199 5.09 0.30 0.45
C LEU A 199 5.07 -0.66 -0.74
N GLY A 200 6.12 -1.45 -0.87
CA GLY A 200 6.24 -2.47 -1.92
C GLY A 200 5.32 -3.67 -1.72
N LEU A 201 4.78 -4.16 -2.83
CA LEU A 201 3.87 -5.32 -2.95
C LEU A 201 4.39 -6.38 -3.93
N ALA A 202 5.61 -6.22 -4.46
CA ALA A 202 6.26 -7.22 -5.28
C ALA A 202 6.78 -8.39 -4.43
N TYR A 203 7.19 -9.47 -5.10
CA TYR A 203 7.68 -10.69 -4.47
C TYR A 203 8.95 -10.46 -3.61
N PRO A 204 9.16 -11.27 -2.55
CA PRO A 204 10.34 -11.18 -1.68
C PRO A 204 11.70 -11.27 -2.38
N THR A 205 11.76 -11.84 -3.59
CA THR A 205 12.99 -12.00 -4.38
C THR A 205 13.67 -10.69 -4.74
N VAL A 206 12.95 -9.56 -4.70
CA VAL A 206 13.49 -8.22 -4.98
C VAL A 206 13.49 -7.29 -3.76
N ALA A 207 13.21 -7.83 -2.57
CA ALA A 207 13.27 -7.06 -1.32
C ALA A 207 14.72 -6.89 -0.84
N PHE A 208 14.91 -6.03 0.16
CA PHE A 208 16.16 -5.97 0.91
C PHE A 208 16.59 -7.37 1.34
N LYS A 209 17.89 -7.65 1.21
CA LYS A 209 18.44 -8.96 1.54
C LYS A 209 18.02 -9.38 2.95
N HIS A 210 17.50 -10.59 3.11
CA HIS A 210 17.06 -11.14 4.40
C HIS A 210 15.91 -10.35 5.09
N THR A 211 15.05 -9.67 4.35
CA THR A 211 13.80 -9.08 4.88
C THR A 211 12.58 -9.81 4.31
N THR A 212 11.40 -9.53 4.87
CA THR A 212 10.11 -9.99 4.36
C THR A 212 9.25 -8.77 4.01
N PRO A 213 8.67 -8.68 2.80
CA PRO A 213 7.73 -7.62 2.42
C PRO A 213 6.50 -7.56 3.33
N VAL A 214 5.81 -6.42 3.33
CA VAL A 214 4.66 -6.19 4.22
C VAL A 214 3.54 -7.21 3.99
N PHE A 215 3.20 -7.49 2.73
CA PHE A 215 2.14 -8.44 2.39
C PHE A 215 2.46 -9.86 2.86
N ASP A 216 3.68 -10.33 2.59
CA ASP A 216 4.16 -11.63 3.08
C ASP A 216 4.16 -11.72 4.61
N SER A 217 4.52 -10.65 5.32
CA SER A 217 4.48 -10.61 6.78
C SER A 217 3.04 -10.67 7.31
N LEU A 218 2.11 -9.95 6.69
CA LEU A 218 0.68 -10.03 7.03
C LEU A 218 0.14 -11.45 6.85
N TRP A 219 0.47 -12.10 5.73
CA TRP A 219 0.09 -13.50 5.49
C TRP A 219 0.71 -14.45 6.51
N LYS A 220 2.03 -14.38 6.75
CA LYS A 220 2.73 -15.22 7.73
C LYS A 220 2.22 -15.04 9.16
N GLN A 221 1.72 -13.86 9.50
CA GLN A 221 1.15 -13.56 10.82
C GLN A 221 -0.34 -13.94 10.94
N GLY A 222 -0.95 -14.54 9.90
CA GLY A 222 -2.35 -14.94 9.90
C GLY A 222 -3.32 -13.77 9.93
N LEU A 223 -2.90 -12.61 9.43
CA LEU A 223 -3.69 -11.37 9.44
C LEU A 223 -4.58 -11.19 8.20
N LEU A 224 -4.46 -12.10 7.22
CA LEU A 224 -5.24 -12.10 5.98
C LEU A 224 -6.03 -13.39 5.86
N SER A 225 -7.27 -13.30 5.38
CA SER A 225 -8.12 -14.46 5.09
C SER A 225 -7.61 -15.26 3.89
N GLU A 226 -7.11 -14.55 2.87
CA GLU A 226 -6.56 -15.14 1.65
C GLU A 226 -5.21 -14.50 1.30
N ASN A 227 -4.35 -15.28 0.64
CA ASN A 227 -3.04 -14.82 0.18
C ASN A 227 -3.14 -14.10 -1.18
N LEU A 228 -4.03 -13.11 -1.27
CA LEU A 228 -4.20 -12.26 -2.45
C LEU A 228 -4.57 -10.82 -2.05
N PHE A 229 -4.36 -9.88 -2.97
CA PHE A 229 -4.86 -8.51 -2.88
C PHE A 229 -5.37 -8.05 -4.25
N ALA A 230 -6.20 -7.02 -4.27
CA ALA A 230 -6.72 -6.42 -5.49
C ALA A 230 -6.68 -4.89 -5.41
N PHE A 231 -6.52 -4.25 -6.57
CA PHE A 231 -6.68 -2.81 -6.72
C PHE A 231 -7.98 -2.52 -7.48
N TYR A 232 -8.73 -1.55 -6.96
CA TYR A 232 -9.85 -0.94 -7.66
C TYR A 232 -9.57 0.57 -7.75
N LEU A 233 -9.50 1.09 -8.97
CA LEU A 233 -9.25 2.51 -9.27
C LEU A 233 -10.48 3.06 -10.00
N SER A 234 -11.15 4.03 -9.39
CA SER A 234 -12.31 4.74 -9.92
C SER A 234 -11.94 6.05 -10.59
#